data_AF-A0A5C8RY27-F1
#
_entry.id   AF-A0A5C8RY27-F1
#
_cell.length_a   1.000
_cell.length_b   1.000
_cell.length_c   1.000
_cell.angle_alpha   90.00
_cell.angle_beta   90.00
_cell.angle_gamma   90.00
#
_symmetry.space_group_name_H-M   'P 1'
#
loop_
_entity.id
_entity.type
_entity.pdbx_description
1 polymer ?
#
loop_
_entity_poly.entity_id
_entity_poly.type
_entity_poly.pdbx_seq_one_letter_code
_entity_poly.pdbx_strand_id
1 'polypeptide(L)'
;MRLRDLTPAERRAVEERRAEVRAALAGVDPAWRPDAAAIDEAPFLDDWSVRNYPGTDRPCIEALCWNHPVHGSTILKTSIVLQQGPGYAVCESARVYLLGTPSPTPEERHARILDGRRGKGRPADAPAPDPEAVPGPGVRPR
;
A
#
# COMPACT_ATOMS: atom_id res chain seq x y z
N MET A 1 11.77 -7.16 -3.81
CA MET A 1 11.75 -6.24 -2.64
C MET A 1 10.78 -6.85 -1.63
N ARG A 2 11.19 -7.09 -0.37
CA ARG A 2 10.33 -7.74 0.66
C ARG A 2 9.71 -6.67 1.56
N LEU A 3 8.41 -6.80 1.85
CA LEU A 3 7.70 -5.94 2.80
C LEU A 3 8.03 -6.35 4.25
N ARG A 4 8.07 -5.38 5.17
CA ARG A 4 8.32 -5.63 6.60
C ARG A 4 7.08 -6.18 7.30
N ASP A 5 7.29 -6.93 8.38
CA ASP A 5 6.21 -7.37 9.27
C ASP A 5 5.62 -6.23 10.10
N LEU A 6 4.32 -6.35 10.42
CA LEU A 6 3.60 -5.42 11.28
C LEU A 6 3.94 -5.66 12.76
N THR A 7 4.19 -4.56 13.47
CA THR A 7 4.37 -4.53 14.92
C THR A 7 3.04 -4.80 15.64
N PRO A 8 3.07 -5.19 16.94
CA PRO A 8 1.85 -5.43 17.70
C PRO A 8 0.91 -4.21 17.80
N ALA A 9 1.46 -3.00 17.87
CA ALA A 9 0.67 -1.76 17.91
C ALA A 9 -0.05 -1.50 16.58
N GLU A 10 0.63 -1.74 15.46
CA GLU A 10 0.03 -1.62 14.13
C GLU A 10 -1.09 -2.64 13.93
N ARG A 11 -0.94 -3.88 14.44
CA ARG A 11 -2.01 -4.88 14.39
C ARG A 11 -3.26 -4.46 15.16
N ARG A 12 -3.09 -3.86 16.34
CA ARG A 12 -4.21 -3.38 17.15
C ARG A 12 -4.97 -2.25 16.45
N ALA A 13 -4.25 -1.31 15.82
CA ALA A 13 -4.86 -0.25 15.04
C ALA A 13 -5.67 -0.78 13.83
N VAL A 14 -5.21 -1.87 13.21
CA VAL A 14 -5.96 -2.55 12.13
C VAL A 14 -7.25 -3.17 12.66
N GLU A 15 -7.23 -3.83 13.82
CA GLU A 15 -8.42 -4.42 14.42
C GLU A 15 -9.46 -3.36 14.85
N GLU A 16 -9.01 -2.23 15.39
CA GLU A 16 -9.89 -1.09 15.72
C GLU A 16 -10.55 -0.55 14.44
N ARG A 17 -9.78 -0.41 13.35
CA ARG A 17 -10.33 0.00 12.05
C ARG A 17 -11.36 -0.99 11.51
N ARG A 18 -11.12 -2.30 11.66
CA ARG A 18 -12.09 -3.35 11.24
C ARG A 18 -13.43 -3.21 11.95
N ALA A 19 -13.43 -2.87 13.24
CA ALA A 19 -14.65 -2.65 14.00
C ALA A 19 -15.46 -1.44 13.48
N GLU A 20 -14.78 -0.33 13.18
CA GLU A 20 -15.41 0.88 12.60
C GLU A 20 -16.05 0.60 11.24
N VAL A 21 -15.36 -0.16 10.38
CA VAL A 21 -15.85 -0.55 9.05
C VAL A 21 -17.09 -1.43 9.15
N ARG A 22 -17.11 -2.42 10.06
CA ARG A 22 -18.29 -3.27 10.28
C ARG A 22 -19.51 -2.44 10.71
N ALA A 23 -19.30 -1.46 11.59
CA ALA A 23 -20.37 -0.57 12.03
C ALA A 23 -20.89 0.31 10.89
N ALA A 24 -20.00 0.83 10.04
CA ALA A 24 -20.38 1.65 8.88
C ALA A 24 -21.15 0.85 7.81
N LEU A 25 -20.78 -0.41 7.59
CA LEU A 25 -21.44 -1.30 6.63
C LEU A 25 -22.80 -1.82 7.13
N ALA A 26 -23.08 -1.74 8.43
CA ALA A 26 -24.36 -2.13 9.02
C ALA A 26 -25.55 -1.22 8.65
N GLY A 27 -25.34 -0.17 7.84
CA GLY A 27 -26.39 0.67 7.25
C GLY A 27 -26.56 0.55 5.73
N VAL A 28 -25.72 -0.24 5.06
CA VAL A 28 -25.69 -0.37 3.59
C VAL A 28 -26.61 -1.52 3.14
N ASP A 29 -27.22 -1.34 1.97
CA ASP A 29 -28.20 -2.22 1.30
C ASP A 29 -27.92 -3.72 1.51
N PRO A 30 -28.91 -4.49 2.03
CA PRO A 30 -28.71 -5.90 2.43
C PRO A 30 -28.44 -6.84 1.25
N ALA A 31 -28.67 -6.45 -0.01
CA ALA A 31 -28.31 -7.28 -1.16
C ALA A 31 -26.79 -7.42 -1.33
N TRP A 32 -26.00 -6.53 -0.73
CA TRP A 32 -24.58 -6.42 -0.98
C TRP A 32 -23.77 -6.00 0.25
N ARG A 33 -24.04 -6.64 1.39
CA ARG A 33 -23.15 -6.56 2.55
C ARG A 33 -22.05 -7.61 2.43
N PRO A 34 -20.77 -7.22 2.51
CA PRO A 34 -19.71 -8.17 2.79
C PRO A 34 -20.01 -8.86 4.12
N ASP A 35 -19.93 -10.19 4.13
CA ASP A 35 -20.04 -10.95 5.38
C ASP A 35 -18.80 -10.70 6.27
N ALA A 36 -18.90 -11.10 7.53
CA ALA A 36 -17.81 -10.90 8.49
C ALA A 36 -16.51 -11.60 8.04
N ALA A 37 -16.63 -12.74 7.36
CA ALA A 37 -15.51 -13.50 6.83
C ALA A 37 -14.77 -12.72 5.72
N ALA A 38 -15.49 -12.09 4.80
CA ALA A 38 -14.91 -11.27 3.74
C ALA A 38 -14.15 -10.05 4.27
N ILE A 39 -14.53 -9.53 5.44
CA ILE A 39 -13.81 -8.44 6.13
C ILE A 39 -12.55 -8.96 6.82
N ASP A 40 -12.62 -10.12 7.47
CA ASP A 40 -11.47 -10.69 8.18
C ASP A 40 -10.37 -11.14 7.20
N GLU A 41 -10.75 -11.58 6.00
CA GLU A 41 -9.85 -11.93 4.90
C GLU A 41 -9.52 -10.76 3.96
N ALA A 42 -10.08 -9.57 4.20
CA ALA A 42 -9.89 -8.43 3.32
C ALA A 42 -8.41 -8.01 3.25
N PRO A 43 -7.82 -7.90 2.05
CA PRO A 43 -6.47 -7.37 1.89
C PRO A 43 -6.39 -5.92 2.38
N PHE A 44 -5.25 -5.58 2.95
CA PHE A 44 -4.99 -4.22 3.44
C PHE A 44 -4.28 -3.39 2.37
N LEU A 45 -4.75 -2.17 2.15
CA LEU A 45 -4.18 -1.20 1.22
C LEU A 45 -3.65 0.02 2.00
N ASP A 46 -2.39 0.34 1.83
CA ASP A 46 -1.70 1.50 2.43
C ASP A 46 -1.01 2.29 1.32
N ASP A 47 -0.63 3.53 1.63
CA ASP A 47 -0.07 4.48 0.66
C ASP A 47 -0.94 4.55 -0.61
N TRP A 48 -2.26 4.58 -0.40
CA TRP A 48 -3.22 4.37 -1.48
C TRP A 48 -3.67 5.70 -2.11
N SER A 49 -3.91 5.71 -3.41
CA SER A 49 -4.44 6.87 -4.14
C SER A 49 -5.57 6.46 -5.08
N VAL A 50 -6.54 7.35 -5.26
CA VAL A 50 -7.60 7.16 -6.26
C VAL A 50 -7.06 7.58 -7.63
N ARG A 51 -7.25 6.71 -8.63
CA ARG A 51 -6.87 6.92 -10.03
C ARG A 51 -8.03 6.53 -10.93
N ASN A 52 -7.99 6.92 -12.19
CA ASN A 52 -8.92 6.40 -13.18
C ASN A 52 -8.48 5.01 -13.63
N TYR A 53 -9.45 4.09 -13.74
CA TYR A 53 -9.20 2.76 -14.27
C TYR A 53 -8.84 2.85 -15.76
N PRO A 54 -7.81 2.14 -16.26
CA PRO A 54 -7.33 2.30 -17.62
C PRO A 54 -8.43 2.20 -18.67
N GLY A 55 -8.53 3.21 -19.54
CA GLY A 55 -9.54 3.25 -20.61
C GLY A 55 -10.95 3.66 -20.16
N THR A 56 -11.13 4.11 -18.92
CA THR A 56 -12.41 4.61 -18.39
C THR A 56 -12.21 5.81 -17.47
N ASP A 57 -13.29 6.56 -17.20
CA ASP A 57 -13.30 7.62 -16.18
C ASP A 57 -13.74 7.12 -14.79
N ARG A 58 -13.81 5.79 -14.61
CA ARG A 58 -14.28 5.20 -13.35
C ARG A 58 -13.13 5.09 -12.34
N PRO A 59 -13.39 5.34 -11.04
CA PRO A 59 -12.33 5.33 -10.03
C PRO A 59 -11.80 3.91 -9.76
N CYS A 60 -10.51 3.80 -9.52
CA CYS A 60 -9.80 2.63 -9.02
C CYS A 60 -8.78 3.06 -7.97
N ILE A 61 -8.29 2.12 -7.16
CA ILE A 61 -7.27 2.41 -6.14
C ILE A 61 -5.94 1.83 -6.60
N GLU A 62 -4.91 2.65 -6.56
CA GLU A 62 -3.52 2.22 -6.69
C GLU A 62 -2.85 2.34 -5.33
N ALA A 63 -2.32 1.23 -4.81
CA ALA A 63 -1.84 1.14 -3.44
C ALA A 63 -0.76 0.06 -3.27
N LEU A 64 -0.05 0.13 -2.15
CA LEU A 64 0.63 -1.02 -1.60
C LEU A 64 -0.44 -1.96 -1.02
N CYS A 65 -0.40 -3.24 -1.38
CA CYS A 65 -1.36 -4.24 -0.93
C CYS A 65 -0.65 -5.31 -0.12
N TRP A 66 -1.24 -5.67 1.02
CA TRP A 66 -0.78 -6.74 1.90
C TRP A 66 -1.79 -7.87 1.92
N ASN A 67 -1.29 -9.10 1.89
CA ASN A 67 -2.07 -10.32 1.97
C ASN A 67 -3.15 -10.45 0.88
N HIS A 68 -2.85 -10.02 -0.35
CA HIS A 68 -3.77 -10.31 -1.46
C HIS A 68 -3.82 -11.83 -1.69
N PRO A 69 -5.02 -12.46 -1.71
CA PRO A 69 -5.12 -13.92 -1.74
C PRO A 69 -4.55 -14.55 -3.01
N VAL A 70 -4.54 -13.80 -4.12
CA VAL A 70 -4.03 -14.27 -5.41
C VAL A 70 -2.62 -13.78 -5.70
N HIS A 71 -2.27 -12.58 -5.24
CA HIS A 71 -1.06 -11.88 -5.68
C HIS A 71 -0.01 -11.74 -4.56
N GLY A 72 -0.34 -12.17 -3.34
CA GLY A 72 0.47 -11.92 -2.16
C GLY A 72 0.58 -10.43 -1.86
N SER A 73 1.65 -10.03 -1.18
CA SER A 73 1.87 -8.63 -0.82
C SER A 73 2.67 -7.93 -1.94
N THR A 74 2.04 -6.97 -2.62
CA THR A 74 2.57 -6.30 -3.82
C THR A 74 1.96 -4.92 -4.01
N ILE A 75 2.52 -4.10 -4.91
CA ILE A 75 1.82 -2.93 -5.45
C ILE A 75 0.70 -3.43 -6.36
N LEU A 76 -0.50 -2.88 -6.18
CA LEU A 76 -1.73 -3.30 -6.83
C LEU A 76 -2.47 -2.08 -7.36
N LYS A 77 -3.03 -2.20 -8.55
CA LYS A 77 -4.15 -1.37 -9.01
C LYS A 77 -5.42 -2.21 -8.96
N THR A 78 -6.41 -1.78 -8.18
CA THR A 78 -7.67 -2.51 -8.01
C THR A 78 -8.53 -2.45 -9.27
N SER A 79 -9.53 -3.32 -9.34
CA SER A 79 -10.69 -3.12 -10.21
C SER A 79 -11.47 -1.85 -9.80
N ILE A 80 -12.45 -1.48 -10.62
CA ILE A 80 -13.25 -0.28 -10.41
C ILE A 80 -13.88 -0.28 -9.02
N VAL A 81 -13.74 0.82 -8.30
CA VAL A 81 -14.37 1.04 -6.99
C VAL A 81 -15.86 1.26 -7.22
N LEU A 82 -16.67 0.40 -6.62
CA LEU A 82 -18.12 0.54 -6.59
C LEU A 82 -18.56 1.38 -5.39
N GLN A 83 -17.90 1.17 -4.25
CA GLN A 83 -18.19 1.87 -3.02
C GLN A 83 -16.91 2.11 -2.24
N GLN A 84 -16.83 3.29 -1.63
CA GLN A 84 -15.75 3.64 -0.72
C GLN A 84 -16.35 4.26 0.55
N GLY A 85 -15.82 3.88 1.70
CA GLY A 85 -16.20 4.47 2.98
C GLY A 85 -15.01 4.63 3.90
N PRO A 86 -15.23 5.02 5.16
CA PRO A 86 -14.17 5.24 6.12
C PRO A 86 -13.37 3.94 6.36
N GLY A 87 -12.15 3.88 5.87
CA GLY A 87 -11.25 2.74 6.06
C GLY A 87 -11.56 1.51 5.20
N TYR A 88 -12.42 1.61 4.18
CA TYR A 88 -12.68 0.50 3.26
C TYR A 88 -13.00 0.95 1.84
N ALA A 89 -12.74 0.06 0.89
CA ALA A 89 -13.24 0.15 -0.46
C ALA A 89 -13.74 -1.22 -0.92
N VAL A 90 -14.77 -1.20 -1.77
CA VAL A 90 -15.28 -2.41 -2.40
C VAL A 90 -15.27 -2.21 -3.90
N CYS A 91 -14.69 -3.18 -4.60
CA CYS A 91 -14.46 -3.11 -6.03
C CYS A 91 -15.38 -4.07 -6.80
N GLU A 92 -15.48 -3.86 -8.12
CA GLU A 92 -16.30 -4.64 -9.05
C GLU A 92 -15.99 -6.13 -9.04
N SER A 93 -14.77 -6.51 -8.64
CA SER A 93 -14.41 -7.91 -8.38
C SER A 93 -15.07 -8.51 -7.13
N ALA A 94 -16.12 -7.88 -6.58
CA ALA A 94 -16.80 -8.22 -5.33
C ALA A 94 -15.85 -8.37 -4.12
N ARG A 95 -14.69 -7.70 -4.16
CA ARG A 95 -13.66 -7.80 -3.13
C ARG A 95 -13.66 -6.55 -2.27
N VAL A 96 -13.63 -6.76 -0.96
CA VAL A 96 -13.41 -5.70 0.03
C VAL A 96 -11.92 -5.53 0.29
N TYR A 97 -11.51 -4.27 0.38
CA TYR A 97 -10.18 -3.87 0.78
C TYR A 97 -10.29 -2.98 2.02
N LEU A 98 -9.40 -3.20 2.98
CA LEU A 98 -9.22 -2.30 4.12
C LEU A 98 -8.26 -1.19 3.72
N LEU A 99 -8.63 0.06 3.99
CA LEU A 99 -7.83 1.24 3.64
C LEU A 99 -7.10 1.78 4.88
N GLY A 100 -5.78 1.81 4.78
CA GLY A 100 -4.85 2.45 5.70
C GLY A 100 -4.65 3.93 5.36
N THR A 101 -3.39 4.33 5.31
CA THR A 101 -2.98 5.71 5.08
C THR A 101 -3.11 6.06 3.59
N PRO A 102 -3.81 7.13 3.22
CA PRO A 102 -3.80 7.62 1.85
C PRO A 102 -2.38 8.11 1.49
N SER A 103 -1.99 7.93 0.23
CA SER A 103 -0.77 8.52 -0.31
C SER A 103 -0.85 10.04 -0.20
N PRO A 104 0.24 10.72 0.21
CA PRO A 104 0.27 12.17 0.25
C PRO A 104 -0.05 12.74 -1.12
N THR A 105 -0.83 13.82 -1.15
CA THR A 105 -1.13 14.55 -2.38
C THR A 105 0.16 15.12 -2.98
N PRO A 106 0.20 15.46 -4.28
CA PRO A 106 1.37 16.12 -4.87
C PRO A 106 1.79 17.38 -4.11
N GLU A 107 0.82 18.15 -3.60
CA GLU A 107 1.03 19.36 -2.80
C GLU A 107 1.67 19.05 -1.45
N GLU A 108 1.17 18.05 -0.73
CA GLU A 108 1.76 17.58 0.54
C GLU A 108 3.15 16.99 0.34
N ARG A 109 3.36 16.30 -0.79
CA ARG A 109 4.65 15.76 -1.19
C ARG A 109 5.64 16.89 -1.48
N HIS A 110 5.21 17.92 -2.20
CA HIS A 110 6.02 19.12 -2.45
C HIS A 110 6.32 19.87 -1.16
N ALA A 111 5.35 20.03 -0.26
CA ALA A 111 5.55 20.64 1.05
C ALA A 111 6.59 19.85 1.88
N ARG A 112 6.54 18.51 1.89
CA ARG A 112 7.56 17.67 2.53
C ARG A 112 8.96 17.79 1.91
N ILE A 113 9.05 17.94 0.58
CA ILE A 113 10.31 18.15 -0.12
C ILE A 113 10.90 19.52 0.23
N LEU A 114 10.05 20.55 0.37
CA LEU A 114 10.42 21.91 0.71
C LEU A 114 10.73 22.08 2.21
N ASP A 115 10.08 21.32 3.09
CA ASP A 115 10.33 21.28 4.55
C ASP A 115 11.69 20.64 4.94
N GLY A 116 12.52 20.28 3.96
CA GLY A 116 13.94 20.03 4.22
C GLY A 116 14.25 18.77 5.02
N ARG A 117 13.28 17.88 5.33
CA ARG A 117 13.56 16.50 5.77
C ARG A 117 14.06 15.62 4.62
N ARG A 118 15.04 16.12 3.86
CA ARG A 118 16.06 15.24 3.29
C ARG A 118 16.74 14.60 4.49
N GLY A 119 16.53 13.30 4.69
CA GLY A 119 17.35 12.52 5.61
C GLY A 119 18.82 12.91 5.40
N LYS A 120 19.54 13.17 6.51
CA LYS A 120 20.93 13.64 6.58
C LYS A 120 21.61 13.58 5.22
N GLY A 121 21.76 14.75 4.59
CA GLY A 121 22.47 14.86 3.33
C GLY A 121 23.75 14.06 3.39
N ARG A 122 23.98 13.23 2.36
CA ARG A 122 25.36 12.86 2.06
C ARG A 122 26.10 14.19 1.89
N PRO A 123 27.12 14.50 2.70
CA PRO A 123 27.91 15.70 2.45
C PRO A 123 28.39 15.64 1.01
N ALA A 124 28.32 16.78 0.31
CA ALA A 124 28.80 16.90 -1.07
C ALA A 124 30.29 16.56 -1.22
N ASP A 125 30.99 16.40 -0.09
CA ASP A 125 32.41 16.10 0.06
C ASP A 125 32.69 14.63 0.42
N ALA A 126 31.73 13.72 0.19
CA ALA A 126 32.01 12.29 0.28
C ALA A 126 32.89 11.89 -0.92
N PRO A 127 34.12 11.38 -0.71
CA PRO A 127 34.96 10.92 -1.81
C PRO A 127 34.21 9.85 -2.63
N ALA A 128 34.43 9.89 -3.96
CA ALA A 128 33.87 8.92 -4.87
C ALA A 128 34.20 7.49 -4.39
N PRO A 129 33.29 6.51 -4.54
CA PRO A 129 33.64 5.13 -4.24
C PRO A 129 34.78 4.70 -5.17
N ASP A 130 35.87 4.21 -4.57
CA ASP A 130 37.02 3.65 -5.30
C ASP A 130 36.54 2.60 -6.31
N PRO A 131 36.88 2.74 -7.60
CA PRO A 131 36.61 1.73 -8.60
C PRO A 131 37.69 0.64 -8.59
N GLU A 132 37.96 -0.02 -7.46
CA GLU A 132 38.87 -1.18 -7.46
C GLU A 132 38.44 -2.27 -6.47
N ALA A 133 37.79 -3.29 -7.02
CA ALA A 133 38.20 -4.69 -6.83
C ALA A 133 37.35 -5.56 -7.75
N VAL A 134 37.74 -5.61 -9.03
CA VAL A 134 37.38 -6.73 -9.89
C VAL A 134 38.14 -7.94 -9.36
N PRO A 135 37.49 -9.02 -8.87
CA PRO A 135 38.21 -10.27 -8.67
C PRO A 135 38.50 -10.85 -10.05
N GLY A 136 39.77 -10.71 -10.48
CA GLY A 136 40.30 -11.35 -11.68
C GLY A 136 40.20 -12.89 -11.61
N PRO A 137 40.30 -13.57 -12.77
CA PRO A 137 39.99 -15.00 -12.87
C PRO A 137 41.08 -15.83 -12.20
N GLY A 138 40.65 -16.77 -11.35
CA GLY A 138 41.54 -17.69 -10.64
C GLY A 138 42.30 -18.61 -11.59
N VAL A 139 43.60 -18.39 -11.72
CA VAL A 139 44.56 -19.36 -12.27
C VAL A 139 44.85 -20.39 -11.17
N ARG A 140 44.52 -21.67 -11.42
CA ARG A 140 44.88 -22.80 -10.55
C ARG A 140 46.34 -23.19 -10.77
N PRO A 141 47.12 -23.54 -9.73
CA PRO A 141 48.45 -24.08 -9.92
C PRO A 141 48.40 -25.59 -10.20
N ARG A 142 49.26 -26.05 -11.09
CA ARG A 142 49.81 -27.41 -11.09
C ARG A 142 51.29 -27.33 -11.45
#